data_AF-A0A9W6VT65-F1
#
_entry.id   AF-A0A9W6VT65-F1
#
_cell.length_a   1.000
_cell.length_b   1.000
_cell.length_c   1.000
_cell.angle_alpha   90.00
_cell.angle_beta   90.00
_cell.angle_gamma   90.00
#
_symmetry.space_group_name_H-M   'P 1'
#
loop_
_entity.id
_entity.type
_entity.pdbx_description
1 polymer ?
#
loop_
_entity_poly.entity_id
_entity_poly.type
_entity_poly.pdbx_seq_one_letter_code
_entity_poly.pdbx_strand_id
1 'polypeptide(L)' 'MSAEPKAGDVRFSDSGEIEVFDGTSWGPYRRLPDDDRVILRDRATDDDRVILRNRTEEPETRG' A
#
# COMPACT_ATOMS: atom_id res chain seq x y z
N MET A 1 23.36 18.25 10.13
CA MET A 1 22.78 18.98 8.99
C MET A 1 21.71 18.09 8.39
N SER A 2 20.47 18.55 8.29
CA SER A 2 19.45 17.80 7.54
C SER A 2 19.77 17.94 6.06
N ALA A 3 19.93 16.81 5.37
CA ALA A 3 20.09 16.81 3.92
C ALA A 3 18.85 17.42 3.26
N GLU A 4 19.05 18.04 2.11
CA GLU A 4 17.94 18.54 1.29
C GLU A 4 17.03 17.36 0.91
N PRO A 5 15.70 17.49 1.05
CA PRO A 5 14.78 16.39 0.81
C PRO A 5 14.73 16.02 -0.66
N LYS A 6 14.60 14.73 -0.93
CA LYS A 6 14.48 14.16 -2.27
C LYS A 6 13.03 13.77 -2.54
N ALA A 7 12.63 13.84 -3.81
CA ALA A 7 11.29 13.39 -4.20
C ALA A 7 11.06 11.94 -3.76
N GLY A 8 9.97 11.69 -3.04
CA GLY A 8 9.65 10.40 -2.43
C GLY A 8 10.12 10.25 -0.98
N ASP A 9 10.87 11.20 -0.42
CA ASP A 9 11.19 11.20 1.01
C ASP A 9 9.90 11.30 1.84
N VAL A 10 9.88 10.60 2.98
CA VAL A 10 8.73 10.47 3.87
C VAL A 10 9.08 11.05 5.24
N ARG A 11 8.14 11.80 5.84
CA ARG A 11 8.26 12.29 7.22
C ARG A 11 6.92 12.26 7.94
N PHE A 12 6.97 12.46 9.26
CA PHE A 12 5.80 12.76 10.07
C PHE A 12 5.69 14.28 10.26
N SER A 13 4.50 14.82 10.07
CA SER A 13 4.16 16.20 10.47
C SER A 13 4.08 16.31 12.00
N ASP A 14 3.99 17.53 12.50
CA ASP A 14 3.72 17.79 13.92
C ASP A 14 2.34 17.28 14.38
N SER A 15 1.39 17.08 13.44
CA SER A 15 0.10 16.43 13.69
C SER A 15 0.17 14.90 13.74
N GLY A 16 1.33 14.32 13.43
CA GLY A 16 1.51 12.86 13.33
C GLY A 16 1.05 12.26 12.01
N GLU A 17 0.75 13.09 11.01
CA GLU A 17 0.36 12.64 9.68
C GLU A 17 1.59 12.32 8.81
N ILE A 18 1.43 11.39 7.88
CA ILE A 18 2.49 11.03 6.93
C ILE A 18 2.49 12.03 5.78
N GLU A 19 3.63 12.67 5.55
CA GLU A 19 3.87 13.56 4.42
C GLU A 19 4.94 12.97 3.49
N VAL A 20 4.78 13.22 2.19
CA VAL A 20 5.75 12.87 1.15
C VAL A 20 6.18 14.11 0.40
N PHE A 21 7.48 14.21 0.16
CA PHE A 21 8.05 15.28 -0.65
C PHE A 21 7.84 14.98 -2.14
N ASP A 22 7.16 15.88 -2.85
CA ASP A 22 6.89 15.74 -4.29
C ASP A 22 8.04 16.23 -5.19
N GLY A 23 9.13 16.71 -4.58
CA GLY A 23 10.25 17.38 -5.25
C GLY A 23 10.23 18.91 -5.12
N THR A 24 9.11 19.49 -4.68
CA THR A 24 8.93 20.93 -4.47
C THR A 24 8.41 21.22 -3.07
N SER A 25 7.48 20.41 -2.56
CA SER A 25 6.81 20.63 -1.28
C SER A 25 6.47 19.32 -0.59
N TRP A 26 6.30 19.40 0.73
CA TRP A 26 5.75 18.30 1.53
C TRP A 26 4.23 18.36 1.44
N GLY A 27 3.62 17.24 1.07
CA GLY A 27 2.18 17.10 1.01
C GLY A 27 1.71 15.80 1.68
N PRO A 28 0.42 15.67 1.99
CA PRO A 28 -0.11 14.47 2.61
C PRO A 28 0.13 13.26 1.71
N TYR A 29 0.51 12.12 2.31
CA TYR A 29 0.58 10.86 1.56
C TYR A 29 -0.81 10.57 0.97
N ARG A 30 -0.86 10.29 -0.34
CA ARG A 30 -2.12 10.02 -1.05
C ARG A 30 -2.93 9.04 -0.22
N ARG A 31 -4.14 9.43 0.18
CA ARG A 31 -5.10 8.47 0.70
C ARG A 31 -5.24 7.39 -0.36
N LEU A 32 -5.07 6.14 0.06
CA LEU A 32 -5.55 5.03 -0.75
C LEU A 32 -7.01 5.35 -1.08
N PRO A 33 -7.46 5.11 -2.33
CA PRO A 33 -8.88 5.15 -2.61
C PRO A 33 -9.56 4.31 -1.54
N ASP A 34 -10.63 4.81 -0.93
CA ASP A 34 -11.45 4.01 -0.01
C ASP A 34 -11.68 2.63 -0.64
N ASP A 35 -11.63 1.59 0.18
CA ASP A 35 -11.65 0.14 -0.18
C ASP A 35 -12.89 -0.30 -1.01
N ASP A 36 -13.70 0.64 -1.49
CA ASP A 36 -14.95 0.40 -2.18
C ASP A 36 -14.87 0.39 -3.71
N ARG A 37 -13.67 0.45 -4.31
CA ARG A 37 -13.32 -0.12 -5.65
C ARG A 37 -11.99 0.48 -6.15
N VAL A 38 -10.88 -0.17 -5.85
CA VAL A 38 -9.67 0.01 -6.67
C VAL A 38 -9.85 -0.80 -7.94
N ILE A 39 -10.20 -0.14 -9.06
CA ILE A 39 -9.96 -0.72 -10.38
C ILE A 39 -8.45 -0.66 -10.60
N LEU A 40 -7.75 -1.70 -10.17
CA LEU A 40 -6.41 -1.96 -10.69
C LEU A 40 -6.62 -2.20 -12.19
N ARG A 41 -6.22 -1.24 -13.04
CA ARG A 41 -5.95 -1.54 -14.44
C ARG A 41 -4.69 -2.38 -14.44
N ASP A 42 -4.85 -3.64 -14.09
CA ASP A 42 -3.94 -4.68 -14.49
C ASP A 42 -3.87 -4.56 -16.00
N ARG A 43 -2.70 -4.14 -16.51
CA ARG A 43 -2.34 -4.55 -17.85
C ARG A 43 -2.04 -6.04 -17.72
N ALA A 44 -3.12 -6.82 -17.59
CA ALA A 44 -3.10 -8.26 -17.66
C ALA A 44 -2.58 -8.59 -19.07
N THR A 45 -1.27 -8.74 -19.17
CA THR A 45 -0.76 -9.87 -19.94
C THR A 45 -1.43 -11.09 -19.36
N ASP A 46 -2.44 -11.55 -20.10
CA ASP A 46 -2.79 -12.93 -20.37
C ASP A 46 -2.04 -13.98 -19.53
N ASP A 47 -2.79 -14.92 -18.97
CA ASP A 47 -2.32 -16.11 -18.23
C ASP A 47 -1.85 -15.91 -16.77
N ASP A 48 -2.78 -16.01 -15.82
CA ASP A 48 -2.77 -17.13 -14.86
C ASP A 48 -4.00 -17.06 -13.91
N ARG A 49 -4.88 -18.06 -13.99
CA ARG A 49 -6.05 -18.17 -13.10
C ARG A 49 -5.62 -18.70 -11.73
N VAL A 50 -5.28 -17.82 -10.79
CA VAL A 50 -5.12 -18.21 -9.38
C VAL A 50 -6.49 -18.27 -8.71
N ILE A 51 -7.11 -19.46 -8.69
CA ILE A 51 -8.25 -19.73 -7.81
C ILE A 51 -7.68 -19.94 -6.40
N LEU A 52 -7.74 -18.91 -5.55
CA LEU A 52 -7.44 -19.01 -4.13
C LEU A 52 -8.49 -19.92 -3.45
N ARG A 53 -8.22 -21.22 -3.42
CA ARG A 53 -8.97 -22.16 -2.57
C ARG A 53 -8.43 -22.00 -1.15
N ASN A 54 -9.16 -21.29 -0.30
CA ASN A 54 -8.92 -21.28 1.15
C ASN A 54 -8.95 -22.72 1.66
N ARG A 55 -7.78 -23.32 1.87
CA ARG A 55 -7.63 -24.57 2.61
C ARG A 55 -7.48 -24.19 4.08
N THR A 56 -8.61 -24.04 4.76
CA THR A 56 -8.63 -24.02 6.23
C THR A 56 -8.32 -25.45 6.67
N GLU A 57 -7.08 -25.71 7.08
CA GLU A 57 -6.73 -26.95 7.76
C GLU A 57 -7.20 -26.81 9.22
N GLU A 58 -8.33 -27.44 9.55
CA GLU A 58 -8.77 -27.61 10.94
C GLU A 58 -7.81 -28.58 11.66
N PRO A 59 -7.37 -28.30 12.89
CA PRO A 59 -6.53 -29.24 13.63
C PRO A 59 -7.39 -30.40 14.13
N GLU A 60 -7.28 -31.57 13.50
CA GLU A 60 -7.81 -32.82 14.04
C GLU A 60 -7.12 -33.12 15.39
N THR A 61 -7.83 -32.82 16.48
CA THR A 61 -7.46 -33.27 17.82
C THR A 61 -7.88 -34.72 17.94
N ARG A 62 -6.93 -35.65 17.94
CA ARG A 62 -7.20 -37.07 18.21
C ARG A 62 -6.62 -37.47 19.56
N GLY A 63 -7.50 -37.92 20.46
CA GLY A 63 -7.17 -38.55 21.73
C GLY A 63 -6.86 -40.03 21.62
#